data_AF-A0A140E3F0-F1
#
_entry.id   AF-A0A140E3F0-F1
#
_cell.length_a   1.000
_cell.length_b   1.000
_cell.length_c   1.000
_cell.angle_alpha   90.00
_cell.angle_beta   90.00
_cell.angle_gamma   90.00
#
_symmetry.space_group_name_H-M   'P 1'
#
loop_
_entity.id
_entity.type
_entity.pdbx_description
1 polymer ?
#
loop_
_entity_poly.entity_id
_entity_poly.type
_entity_poly.pdbx_seq_one_letter_code
_entity_poly.pdbx_strand_id
1 'polypeptide(L)'
;MNRQLKQLFKTSLIALISTCGVSDAQAGILTFSLDYSGLAFGNSTVAKGIISIDDQLIPNPGSSFLDLSDNQIIKALTLTVSNATGGVGNGTFQMTDFDFATWDTAGDTLDFTKQLLGQWTQGGGWGTATRWDGSAGEFNLYAKTGSNAPTSSGYFTLATNNDFINGDLLKLVSFKPIAGSVQPVPLPAPLWLFGSAIGMFLTRRTCKKGN
;
A
#
# COMPACT_ATOMS: atom_id res chain seq x y z
N MET A 1 -66.88 16.86 28.03
CA MET A 1 -66.04 17.98 28.50
C MET A 1 -64.91 17.42 29.36
N ASN A 2 -63.68 17.28 28.85
CA ASN A 2 -62.46 17.58 29.62
C ASN A 2 -61.21 17.53 28.74
N ARG A 3 -60.60 18.71 28.54
CA ARG A 3 -59.60 19.07 27.54
C ARG A 3 -58.20 19.27 28.16
N GLN A 4 -57.97 18.67 29.32
CA GLN A 4 -56.92 19.10 30.27
C GLN A 4 -56.14 17.92 30.86
N LEU A 5 -55.99 16.81 30.12
CA LEU A 5 -54.83 15.91 30.30
C LEU A 5 -53.78 16.23 29.22
N LYS A 6 -53.58 17.54 29.04
CA LYS A 6 -52.39 18.10 28.41
C LYS A 6 -51.28 18.02 29.46
N GLN A 7 -50.05 17.93 28.95
CA GLN A 7 -48.79 18.14 29.65
C GLN A 7 -48.30 16.93 30.44
N LEU A 8 -47.23 16.33 29.88
CA LEU A 8 -46.02 15.84 30.58
C LEU A 8 -45.52 14.46 30.17
N PHE A 9 -45.99 13.88 29.06
CA PHE A 9 -45.09 13.03 28.28
C PHE A 9 -44.18 13.93 27.43
N LYS A 10 -43.20 14.51 28.14
CA LYS A 10 -41.99 15.14 27.64
C LYS A 10 -41.34 14.21 26.62
N THR A 11 -41.71 14.39 25.37
CA THR A 11 -41.10 13.79 24.20
C THR A 11 -39.74 14.47 24.05
N SER A 12 -38.75 14.03 24.85
CA SER A 12 -37.35 14.39 24.64
C SER A 12 -36.89 13.65 23.39
N LEU A 13 -37.10 14.29 22.23
CA LEU A 13 -36.47 13.92 20.97
C LEU A 13 -34.97 14.28 21.10
N ILE A 14 -34.19 13.39 21.73
CA ILE A 14 -32.73 13.45 21.67
C ILE A 14 -32.39 13.01 20.24
N ALA A 15 -32.22 14.00 19.36
CA ALA A 15 -31.59 13.79 18.07
C ALA A 15 -30.14 13.40 18.33
N LEU A 16 -29.89 12.09 18.42
CA LEU A 16 -28.56 11.52 18.40
C LEU A 16 -28.02 11.78 16.99
N ILE A 17 -27.35 12.92 16.81
CA ILE A 17 -26.56 13.17 15.62
C ILE A 17 -25.41 12.17 15.72
N SER A 18 -25.56 11.01 15.08
CA SER A 18 -24.43 10.18 14.72
C SER A 18 -23.55 11.04 13.84
N THR A 19 -22.58 11.73 14.46
CA THR A 19 -21.36 12.11 13.78
C THR A 19 -20.69 10.80 13.42
N CYS A 20 -21.11 10.21 12.30
CA CYS A 20 -20.29 9.27 11.57
C CYS A 20 -19.00 10.05 11.31
N GLY A 21 -17.99 9.82 12.15
CA GLY A 21 -16.63 10.14 11.80
C GLY A 21 -16.38 9.37 10.52
N VAL A 22 -16.50 10.06 9.39
CA VAL A 22 -15.83 9.65 8.18
C VAL A 22 -14.37 9.65 8.58
N SER A 23 -13.87 8.48 8.97
CA SER A 23 -12.46 8.20 8.88
C SER A 23 -12.17 8.40 7.41
N ASP A 24 -11.68 9.58 7.04
CA ASP A 24 -11.14 9.80 5.72
C ASP A 24 -10.12 8.68 5.53
N ALA A 25 -10.45 7.74 4.66
CA ALA A 25 -9.52 6.72 4.20
C ALA A 25 -8.47 7.51 3.42
N GLN A 26 -7.51 8.05 4.17
CA GLN A 26 -6.46 8.85 3.62
C GLN A 26 -5.60 7.87 2.85
N ALA A 27 -5.63 7.98 1.52
CA ALA A 27 -4.73 7.24 0.64
C ALA A 27 -3.33 7.27 1.25
N GLY A 28 -2.78 6.10 1.51
CA GLY A 28 -1.52 5.93 2.20
C GLY A 28 -0.48 5.41 1.23
N ILE A 29 0.61 6.14 1.04
CA ILE A 29 1.81 5.50 0.53
C ILE A 29 2.37 4.66 1.67
N LEU A 30 2.32 3.34 1.52
CA LEU A 30 2.85 2.38 2.48
C LEU A 30 4.28 2.03 2.10
N THR A 31 5.20 2.09 3.05
CA THR A 31 6.59 1.68 2.80
C THR A 31 6.89 0.38 3.53
N PHE A 32 7.47 -0.58 2.81
CA PHE A 32 7.86 -1.87 3.33
C PHE A 32 9.37 -2.06 3.19
N SER A 33 9.94 -2.78 4.16
CA SER A 33 11.28 -3.34 4.05
C SER A 33 11.19 -4.80 3.58
N LEU A 34 12.02 -5.15 2.63
CA LEU A 34 12.14 -6.48 2.05
C LEU A 34 13.48 -7.08 2.47
N ASP A 35 13.47 -8.32 2.91
CA ASP A 35 14.70 -9.08 3.17
C ASP A 35 14.67 -10.36 2.33
N TYR A 36 15.73 -10.57 1.54
CA TYR A 36 15.98 -11.77 0.74
C TYR A 36 17.21 -12.51 1.28
N SER A 37 17.17 -13.84 1.20
CA SER A 37 18.23 -14.73 1.67
C SER A 37 18.49 -15.87 0.70
N GLY A 38 19.76 -16.12 0.41
CA GLY A 38 20.22 -17.26 -0.37
C GLY A 38 20.40 -18.57 0.41
N LEU A 39 20.15 -18.56 1.74
CA LEU A 39 20.36 -19.75 2.58
C LEU A 39 19.56 -20.97 2.12
N ALA A 40 18.33 -20.77 1.61
CA ALA A 40 17.51 -21.85 1.08
C ALA A 40 18.12 -22.53 -0.17
N PHE A 41 19.08 -21.87 -0.82
CA PHE A 41 19.78 -22.32 -2.01
C PHE A 41 21.26 -22.65 -1.74
N GLY A 42 21.68 -22.66 -0.48
CA GLY A 42 23.04 -23.03 -0.10
C GLY A 42 24.12 -21.97 -0.39
N ASN A 43 23.74 -20.70 -0.59
CA ASN A 43 24.68 -19.59 -0.74
C ASN A 43 24.51 -18.53 0.38
N SER A 44 25.46 -17.60 0.49
CA SER A 44 25.49 -16.54 1.53
C SER A 44 25.01 -15.18 1.04
N THR A 45 24.47 -15.12 -0.17
CA THR A 45 24.01 -13.89 -0.82
C THR A 45 22.75 -13.40 -0.13
N VAL A 46 22.67 -12.09 0.08
CA VAL A 46 21.54 -11.42 0.71
C VAL A 46 21.13 -10.21 -0.11
N ALA A 47 19.84 -9.88 -0.07
CA ALA A 47 19.38 -8.60 -0.59
C ALA A 47 18.43 -7.92 0.41
N LYS A 48 18.56 -6.60 0.54
CA LYS A 48 17.70 -5.78 1.39
C LYS A 48 17.06 -4.68 0.56
N GLY A 49 15.75 -4.58 0.61
CA GLY A 49 14.98 -3.64 -0.17
C GLY A 49 14.10 -2.72 0.66
N ILE A 50 13.74 -1.59 0.06
CA ILE A 50 12.68 -0.71 0.49
C ILE A 50 11.77 -0.50 -0.71
N ILE A 51 10.48 -0.72 -0.55
CA ILE A 51 9.46 -0.44 -1.58
C ILE A 51 8.38 0.44 -0.98
N SER A 52 7.90 1.40 -1.75
CA SER A 52 6.75 2.24 -1.40
C SER A 52 5.61 1.96 -2.38
N ILE A 53 4.42 1.65 -1.86
CA ILE A 53 3.25 1.20 -2.62
C ILE A 53 2.06 2.11 -2.27
N ASP A 54 1.29 2.50 -3.28
CA ASP A 54 0.02 3.18 -3.09
C ASP A 54 -1.09 2.18 -2.74
N ASP A 55 -1.57 2.23 -1.49
CA ASP A 55 -2.51 1.24 -0.96
C ASP A 55 -3.93 1.33 -1.54
N GLN A 56 -4.25 2.43 -2.22
CA GLN A 56 -5.53 2.58 -2.91
C GLN A 56 -5.54 1.96 -4.30
N LEU A 57 -4.35 1.78 -4.89
CA LEU A 57 -4.20 1.33 -6.27
C LEU A 57 -3.71 -0.11 -6.37
N ILE A 58 -2.95 -0.61 -5.38
CA ILE A 58 -2.53 -2.01 -5.35
C ILE A 58 -3.76 -2.92 -5.13
N PRO A 59 -3.96 -3.97 -5.95
CA PRO A 59 -5.05 -4.92 -5.73
C PRO A 59 -4.90 -5.66 -4.39
N ASN A 60 -5.94 -5.62 -3.57
CA ASN A 60 -5.99 -6.32 -2.30
C ASN A 60 -7.44 -6.54 -1.83
N PRO A 61 -8.10 -7.67 -2.19
CA PRO A 61 -7.54 -8.84 -2.87
C PRO A 61 -7.35 -8.62 -4.38
N GLY A 62 -6.54 -9.47 -5.02
CA GLY A 62 -6.44 -9.58 -6.46
C GLY A 62 -5.01 -9.73 -6.97
N SER A 63 -4.85 -9.58 -8.28
CA SER A 63 -3.55 -9.64 -8.94
C SER A 63 -3.39 -8.53 -9.97
N SER A 64 -2.14 -8.13 -10.22
CA SER A 64 -1.80 -7.20 -11.29
C SER A 64 -0.36 -7.38 -11.74
N PHE A 65 -0.13 -7.02 -12.99
CA PHE A 65 1.18 -6.67 -13.51
C PHE A 65 1.42 -5.19 -13.21
N LEU A 66 2.58 -4.85 -12.67
CA LEU A 66 2.92 -3.50 -12.21
C LEU A 66 4.05 -2.98 -13.10
N ASP A 67 3.76 -2.03 -13.98
CA ASP A 67 4.77 -1.34 -14.78
C ASP A 67 5.54 -0.38 -13.87
N LEU A 68 6.86 -0.53 -13.76
CA LEU A 68 7.68 0.32 -12.88
C LEU A 68 8.06 1.66 -13.55
N SER A 69 7.75 1.85 -14.83
CA SER A 69 8.03 3.09 -15.55
C SER A 69 6.98 4.18 -15.31
N ASP A 70 5.76 3.80 -14.90
CA ASP A 70 4.63 4.73 -14.73
C ASP A 70 4.52 5.33 -13.31
N ASN A 71 5.17 4.71 -12.33
CA ASN A 71 5.16 5.07 -10.91
C ASN A 71 3.74 5.23 -10.31
N GLN A 72 2.75 4.52 -10.85
CA GLN A 72 1.35 4.63 -10.40
C GLN A 72 1.13 3.87 -9.10
N ILE A 73 1.52 2.60 -9.04
CA ILE A 73 1.31 1.76 -7.85
C ILE A 73 2.57 1.73 -6.99
N ILE A 74 3.71 1.35 -7.58
CA ILE A 74 5.01 1.39 -6.90
C ILE A 74 5.57 2.80 -7.06
N LYS A 75 5.73 3.52 -5.94
CA LYS A 75 6.21 4.90 -5.91
C LYS A 75 7.73 5.00 -5.81
N ALA A 76 8.36 4.02 -5.16
CA ALA A 76 9.79 3.94 -5.00
C ALA A 76 10.21 2.50 -4.76
N LEU A 77 11.40 2.15 -5.24
CA LEU A 77 12.06 0.88 -4.98
C LEU A 77 13.57 1.12 -4.90
N THR A 78 14.18 0.61 -3.85
CA THR A 78 15.63 0.45 -3.74
C THR A 78 15.90 -0.98 -3.26
N LEU A 79 16.88 -1.66 -3.86
CA LEU A 79 17.28 -3.01 -3.50
C LEU A 79 18.80 -3.11 -3.49
N THR A 80 19.39 -3.49 -2.36
CA THR A 80 20.84 -3.68 -2.23
C THR A 80 21.16 -5.15 -2.11
N VAL A 81 21.94 -5.69 -3.04
CA VAL A 81 22.46 -7.06 -3.06
C VAL A 81 23.89 -7.07 -2.52
N SER A 82 24.22 -8.06 -1.70
CA SER A 82 25.56 -8.22 -1.13
C SER A 82 25.94 -9.70 -1.03
N ASN A 83 27.25 -9.95 -1.00
CA ASN A 83 27.86 -11.27 -0.89
C ASN A 83 27.58 -12.21 -2.07
N ALA A 84 27.21 -11.69 -3.24
CA ALA A 84 27.07 -12.51 -4.44
C ALA A 84 28.39 -13.18 -4.83
N THR A 85 28.31 -14.43 -5.29
CA THR A 85 29.43 -15.27 -5.72
C THR A 85 30.23 -14.57 -6.82
N GLY A 86 31.54 -14.44 -6.62
CA GLY A 86 32.41 -13.71 -7.54
C GLY A 86 32.14 -12.20 -7.62
N GLY A 87 31.27 -11.65 -6.77
CA GLY A 87 30.85 -10.26 -6.77
C GLY A 87 29.84 -9.88 -7.85
N VAL A 88 29.41 -10.84 -8.68
CA VAL A 88 28.54 -10.61 -9.83
C VAL A 88 27.11 -10.31 -9.35
N GLY A 89 26.57 -9.14 -9.70
CA GLY A 89 25.24 -8.71 -9.25
C GLY A 89 25.19 -8.06 -7.85
N ASN A 90 26.34 -7.84 -7.19
CA ASN A 90 26.40 -6.97 -6.02
C ASN A 90 26.15 -5.52 -6.43
N GLY A 91 25.41 -4.77 -5.62
CA GLY A 91 25.14 -3.37 -5.88
C GLY A 91 23.85 -2.88 -5.22
N THR A 92 23.58 -1.59 -5.40
CA THR A 92 22.29 -0.98 -5.04
C THR A 92 21.58 -0.60 -6.32
N PHE A 93 20.39 -1.17 -6.50
CA PHE A 93 19.54 -1.01 -7.65
C PHE A 93 18.33 -0.17 -7.26
N GLN A 94 17.90 0.69 -8.16
CA GLN A 94 16.75 1.56 -8.00
C GLN A 94 15.60 1.07 -8.89
N MET A 95 14.41 1.62 -8.68
CA MET A 95 13.21 1.33 -9.48
C MET A 95 13.46 1.40 -11.01
N THR A 96 14.34 2.30 -11.47
CA THR A 96 14.70 2.45 -12.89
C THR A 96 15.49 1.28 -13.49
N ASP A 97 16.02 0.39 -12.65
CA ASP A 97 16.78 -0.79 -13.07
C ASP A 97 15.88 -2.01 -13.33
N PHE A 98 14.57 -1.88 -13.14
CA PHE A 98 13.54 -2.89 -13.32
C PHE A 98 12.50 -2.43 -14.34
N ASP A 99 11.93 -3.37 -15.11
CA ASP A 99 10.86 -3.05 -16.08
C ASP A 99 9.48 -3.20 -15.43
N PHE A 100 9.25 -4.28 -14.68
CA PHE A 100 7.95 -4.56 -14.08
C PHE A 100 8.06 -5.42 -12.82
N ALA A 101 6.97 -5.47 -12.07
CA ALA A 101 6.74 -6.39 -10.97
C ALA A 101 5.43 -7.14 -11.15
N THR A 102 5.30 -8.30 -10.53
CA THR A 102 4.00 -8.99 -10.41
C THR A 102 3.55 -8.99 -8.97
N TRP A 103 2.24 -8.97 -8.79
CA TRP A 103 1.58 -8.99 -7.50
C TRP A 103 0.35 -9.88 -7.59
N ASP A 104 0.20 -10.83 -6.67
CA ASP A 104 -0.99 -11.65 -6.52
C ASP A 104 -1.21 -11.98 -5.04
N THR A 105 -2.38 -11.66 -4.50
CA THR A 105 -2.76 -11.98 -3.12
C THR A 105 -3.41 -13.37 -2.96
N ALA A 106 -3.45 -14.17 -4.03
CA ALA A 106 -4.17 -15.44 -4.11
C ALA A 106 -5.64 -15.34 -3.72
N GLY A 107 -6.28 -14.23 -4.10
CA GLY A 107 -7.71 -14.01 -3.90
C GLY A 107 -8.14 -13.59 -2.49
N ASP A 108 -7.22 -13.51 -1.53
CA ASP A 108 -7.50 -13.06 -0.16
C ASP A 108 -6.95 -11.66 0.12
N THR A 109 -7.50 -11.01 1.14
CA THR A 109 -7.06 -9.67 1.58
C THR A 109 -5.87 -9.80 2.52
N LEU A 110 -4.75 -9.16 2.17
CA LEU A 110 -3.57 -9.01 3.03
C LEU A 110 -3.73 -7.80 3.95
N ASP A 111 -3.33 -7.95 5.20
CA ASP A 111 -3.21 -6.86 6.17
C ASP A 111 -1.85 -6.16 6.00
N PHE A 112 -1.86 -5.02 5.32
CA PHE A 112 -0.66 -4.22 5.05
C PHE A 112 -0.03 -3.58 6.30
N THR A 113 -0.68 -3.66 7.46
CA THR A 113 -0.11 -3.20 8.73
C THR A 113 0.80 -4.23 9.40
N LYS A 114 0.92 -5.43 8.81
CA LYS A 114 1.68 -6.56 9.35
C LYS A 114 2.67 -7.11 8.33
N GLN A 115 3.56 -8.00 8.80
CA GLN A 115 4.36 -8.86 7.92
C GLN A 115 3.44 -9.57 6.90
N LEU A 116 3.70 -9.40 5.61
CA LEU A 116 2.86 -9.97 4.54
C LEU A 116 3.12 -11.46 4.32
N LEU A 117 4.40 -11.85 4.32
CA LEU A 117 4.77 -13.26 4.16
C LEU A 117 4.19 -14.12 5.30
N GLY A 118 3.47 -15.17 4.93
CA GLY A 118 2.82 -16.10 5.84
C GLY A 118 1.39 -15.75 6.23
N GLN A 119 0.85 -14.59 5.81
CA GLN A 119 -0.57 -14.30 6.01
C GLN A 119 -1.44 -15.30 5.25
N TRP A 120 -2.54 -15.73 5.84
CA TRP A 120 -3.36 -16.78 5.25
C TRP A 120 -4.01 -16.35 3.93
N THR A 121 -3.92 -17.21 2.92
CA THR A 121 -4.57 -17.10 1.60
C THR A 121 -5.17 -18.46 1.20
N GLN A 122 -5.86 -18.54 0.07
CA GLN A 122 -6.48 -19.77 -0.43
C GLN A 122 -5.48 -20.92 -0.61
N GLY A 123 -4.24 -20.61 -1.03
CA GLY A 123 -3.16 -21.61 -1.17
C GLY A 123 -2.27 -21.78 0.06
N GLY A 124 -2.66 -21.23 1.22
CA GLY A 124 -1.87 -21.25 2.45
C GLY A 124 -1.24 -19.90 2.79
N GLY A 125 -0.15 -19.87 3.55
CA GLY A 125 0.49 -18.60 3.91
C GLY A 125 1.09 -17.90 2.67
N TRP A 126 0.84 -16.60 2.48
CA TRP A 126 1.30 -15.84 1.34
C TRP A 126 2.81 -15.95 1.17
N GLY A 127 3.28 -16.35 0.00
CA GLY A 127 4.70 -16.63 -0.29
C GLY A 127 5.32 -17.82 0.46
N THR A 128 4.50 -18.68 1.06
CA THR A 128 4.96 -19.93 1.72
C THR A 128 4.76 -21.18 0.86
N ALA A 129 4.15 -21.06 -0.33
CA ALA A 129 3.94 -22.19 -1.22
C ALA A 129 5.24 -22.97 -1.43
N THR A 130 5.20 -24.27 -1.13
CA THR A 130 6.34 -25.19 -1.29
C THR A 130 6.52 -25.62 -2.74
N ARG A 131 5.49 -25.39 -3.56
CA ARG A 131 5.48 -25.66 -4.98
C ARG A 131 5.57 -24.33 -5.73
N TRP A 132 6.31 -24.34 -6.84
CA TRP A 132 6.37 -23.25 -7.81
C TRP A 132 5.05 -23.13 -8.60
N ASP A 133 3.91 -23.14 -7.91
CA ASP A 133 2.58 -23.11 -8.51
C ASP A 133 1.85 -21.78 -8.29
N GLY A 134 2.42 -20.86 -7.51
CA GLY A 134 1.84 -19.54 -7.23
C GLY A 134 0.55 -19.59 -6.41
N SER A 135 0.16 -20.76 -5.88
CA SER A 135 -1.13 -20.94 -5.20
C SER A 135 -1.28 -20.06 -3.95
N ALA A 136 -0.17 -19.74 -3.28
CA ALA A 136 -0.13 -18.83 -2.14
C ALA A 136 0.29 -17.41 -2.53
N GLY A 137 -0.05 -16.98 -3.74
CA GLY A 137 0.18 -15.64 -4.25
C GLY A 137 1.55 -15.47 -4.90
N GLU A 138 1.89 -14.23 -5.21
CA GLU A 138 3.09 -13.87 -5.95
C GLU A 138 3.57 -12.46 -5.60
N PHE A 139 4.89 -12.32 -5.50
CA PHE A 139 5.58 -11.04 -5.66
C PHE A 139 6.92 -11.28 -6.35
N ASN A 140 7.12 -10.67 -7.51
CA ASN A 140 8.35 -10.80 -8.29
C ASN A 140 8.77 -9.45 -8.87
N LEU A 141 10.09 -9.25 -9.02
CA LEU A 141 10.69 -8.07 -9.66
C LEU A 141 11.45 -8.53 -10.90
N TYR A 142 11.26 -7.86 -12.03
CA TYR A 142 11.91 -8.24 -13.29
C TYR A 142 12.87 -7.14 -13.73
N ALA A 143 14.15 -7.49 -13.80
CA ALA A 143 15.20 -6.55 -14.16
C ALA A 143 15.03 -6.09 -15.60
N LYS A 144 15.39 -4.83 -15.83
CA LYS A 144 15.42 -4.26 -17.18
C LYS A 144 16.45 -4.96 -18.05
N THR A 145 16.15 -5.10 -19.35
CA THR A 145 17.13 -5.63 -20.30
C THR A 145 18.43 -4.82 -20.27
N GLY A 146 19.57 -5.49 -20.07
CA GLY A 146 20.89 -4.86 -19.96
C GLY A 146 21.23 -4.29 -18.57
N SER A 147 20.30 -4.35 -17.61
CA SER A 147 20.57 -4.06 -16.20
C SER A 147 21.26 -5.25 -15.52
N ASN A 148 22.14 -4.96 -14.57
CA ASN A 148 22.73 -5.96 -13.66
C ASN A 148 21.88 -6.16 -12.38
N ALA A 149 20.68 -5.55 -12.31
CA ALA A 149 19.76 -5.78 -11.20
C ALA A 149 19.36 -7.26 -11.10
N PRO A 150 19.06 -7.75 -9.89
CA PRO A 150 18.50 -9.08 -9.76
C PRO A 150 17.14 -9.17 -10.46
N THR A 151 16.82 -10.33 -11.01
CA THR A 151 15.57 -10.57 -11.74
C THR A 151 14.85 -11.77 -11.14
N SER A 152 13.53 -11.84 -11.28
CA SER A 152 12.75 -12.93 -10.70
C SER A 152 13.16 -14.27 -11.30
N SER A 153 13.41 -15.26 -10.47
CA SER A 153 13.67 -16.66 -10.87
C SER A 153 12.46 -17.58 -10.61
N GLY A 154 11.29 -16.99 -10.36
CA GLY A 154 10.06 -17.65 -9.93
C GLY A 154 9.52 -17.03 -8.63
N TYR A 155 8.37 -17.52 -8.14
CA TYR A 155 7.61 -16.93 -7.03
C TYR A 155 8.45 -16.60 -5.79
N PHE A 156 8.50 -15.32 -5.44
CA PHE A 156 9.22 -14.81 -4.26
C PHE A 156 10.73 -15.08 -4.30
N THR A 157 11.29 -15.26 -5.50
CA THR A 157 12.72 -15.53 -5.68
C THR A 157 13.35 -14.59 -6.69
N LEU A 158 14.63 -14.31 -6.48
CA LEU A 158 15.45 -13.50 -7.36
C LEU A 158 16.73 -14.27 -7.72
N ALA A 159 17.17 -14.16 -8.96
CA ALA A 159 18.53 -14.47 -9.39
C ALA A 159 19.32 -13.15 -9.52
N THR A 160 20.53 -13.12 -8.98
CA THR A 160 21.42 -11.96 -9.13
C THR A 160 21.84 -11.72 -10.58
N ASN A 161 22.24 -10.48 -10.89
CA ASN A 161 22.83 -10.09 -12.18
C ASN A 161 21.97 -10.35 -13.42
N ASN A 162 20.65 -10.37 -13.28
CA ASN A 162 19.71 -10.69 -14.35
C ASN A 162 20.05 -12.02 -15.09
N ASP A 163 20.65 -12.98 -14.37
CA ASP A 163 21.12 -14.25 -14.92
C ASP A 163 20.51 -15.41 -14.14
N PHE A 164 19.48 -16.03 -14.72
CA PHE A 164 18.77 -17.17 -14.13
C PHE A 164 19.63 -18.42 -13.96
N ILE A 165 20.68 -18.57 -14.77
CA ILE A 165 21.47 -19.81 -14.85
C ILE A 165 22.64 -19.72 -13.89
N ASN A 166 23.33 -18.58 -13.86
CA ASN A 166 24.58 -18.41 -13.11
C ASN A 166 24.46 -17.47 -11.91
N GLY A 167 23.37 -16.70 -11.81
CA GLY A 167 23.14 -15.81 -10.68
C GLY A 167 22.82 -16.59 -9.40
N ASP A 168 23.36 -16.12 -8.27
CA ASP A 168 22.93 -16.64 -6.98
C ASP A 168 21.42 -16.43 -6.79
N LEU A 169 20.74 -17.49 -6.38
CA LEU A 169 19.32 -17.46 -6.06
C LEU A 169 19.11 -16.95 -4.63
N LEU A 170 18.11 -16.09 -4.46
CA LEU A 170 17.63 -15.60 -3.18
C LEU A 170 16.12 -15.80 -3.06
N LYS A 171 15.66 -16.11 -1.84
CA LYS A 171 14.24 -16.20 -1.51
C LYS A 171 13.85 -15.01 -0.63
N LEU A 172 12.70 -14.40 -0.89
CA LEU A 172 12.12 -13.38 -0.03
C LEU A 172 11.72 -14.04 1.29
N VAL A 173 12.25 -13.54 2.40
CA VAL A 173 12.03 -14.07 3.75
C VAL A 173 11.34 -13.06 4.68
N SER A 174 11.36 -11.77 4.35
CA SER A 174 10.57 -10.75 5.04
C SER A 174 9.99 -9.72 4.08
N PHE A 175 8.74 -9.31 4.33
CA PHE A 175 8.04 -8.24 3.64
C PHE A 175 7.17 -7.55 4.68
N LYS A 176 7.75 -6.59 5.41
CA LYS A 176 7.13 -5.97 6.59
C LYS A 176 7.00 -4.46 6.43
N PRO A 177 5.93 -3.84 6.92
CA PRO A 177 5.78 -2.40 6.89
C PRO A 177 6.83 -1.75 7.78
N ILE A 178 7.35 -0.61 7.33
CA ILE A 178 8.19 0.26 8.13
C ILE A 178 7.26 1.12 8.98
N ALA A 179 7.40 1.04 10.31
CA ALA A 179 6.53 1.76 11.25
C ALA A 179 6.57 3.28 10.99
N GLY A 180 5.41 3.93 11.05
CA GLY A 180 5.28 5.37 10.83
C GLY A 180 5.39 5.81 9.36
N SER A 181 5.41 4.87 8.40
CA SER A 181 5.54 5.18 6.97
C SER A 181 4.26 5.63 6.28
N VAL A 182 3.12 5.72 6.98
CA VAL A 182 1.90 6.28 6.39
C VAL A 182 2.12 7.77 6.22
N GLN A 183 2.59 8.16 5.05
CA GLN A 183 2.66 9.57 4.68
C GLN A 183 1.24 9.99 4.28
N PRO A 184 0.59 10.89 5.03
CA PRO A 184 -0.72 11.38 4.64
C PRO A 184 -0.60 12.03 3.26
N VAL A 185 -1.36 11.55 2.28
CA VAL A 185 -1.45 12.22 0.98
C VAL A 185 -1.94 13.65 1.25
N PRO A 186 -1.20 14.68 0.80
CA PRO A 186 -1.65 16.05 0.94
C PRO A 186 -3.03 16.16 0.31
N LEU A 187 -4.04 16.51 1.11
CA LEU A 187 -5.35 16.80 0.57
C LEU A 187 -5.15 17.92 -0.47
N PRO A 188 -5.73 17.82 -1.68
CA PRO A 188 -5.91 19.01 -2.49
C PRO A 188 -6.62 20.03 -1.59
N ALA A 189 -6.38 21.32 -1.78
CA ALA A 189 -6.82 22.34 -0.84
C ALA A 189 -8.20 22.99 -1.18
N PRO A 190 -9.38 22.32 -1.19
CA PRO A 190 -10.63 23.01 -1.53
C PRO A 190 -11.53 23.34 -0.33
N LEU A 191 -11.05 23.38 0.92
CA LEU A 191 -11.92 23.61 2.08
C LEU A 191 -12.00 25.06 2.60
N TRP A 192 -11.15 25.97 2.12
CA TRP A 192 -11.26 27.39 2.51
C TRP A 192 -12.28 28.19 1.68
N LEU A 193 -12.82 27.63 0.58
CA LEU A 193 -13.69 28.38 -0.33
C LEU A 193 -15.18 28.44 0.09
N PHE A 194 -15.61 27.65 1.08
CA PHE A 194 -17.02 27.64 1.52
C PHE A 194 -17.31 28.46 2.79
N GLY A 195 -16.30 29.15 3.35
CA GLY A 195 -16.43 29.87 4.61
C GLY A 195 -16.95 31.32 4.53
N SER A 196 -17.07 31.92 3.35
CA SER A 196 -17.30 33.37 3.23
C SER A 196 -18.71 33.81 2.79
N ALA A 197 -19.67 32.89 2.60
CA ALA A 197 -21.00 33.24 2.07
C ALA A 197 -22.12 33.45 3.12
N ILE A 198 -21.85 33.35 4.43
CA ILE A 198 -22.89 33.48 5.49
C ILE A 198 -22.96 34.91 6.11
N GLY A 199 -22.28 35.88 5.50
CA GLY A 199 -22.13 37.24 6.06
C GLY A 199 -22.82 38.38 5.30
N MET A 200 -24.01 38.20 4.68
CA MET A 200 -24.67 39.35 4.02
C MET A 200 -26.21 39.34 4.03
N PHE A 201 -26.83 38.92 5.14
CA PHE A 201 -28.23 39.25 5.41
C PHE A 201 -28.37 39.74 6.84
N LEU A 202 -28.46 41.06 7.03
CA LEU A 202 -29.25 41.77 8.05
C LEU A 202 -28.77 43.23 8.14
N THR A 203 -29.46 44.14 7.46
CA THR A 203 -29.88 45.46 7.98
C THR A 203 -30.52 46.31 6.87
N ARG A 204 -31.84 46.15 6.65
CA ARG A 204 -32.66 47.25 6.12
C ARG A 204 -33.65 47.66 7.19
N ARG A 205 -33.35 48.77 7.86
CA ARG A 205 -34.23 49.48 8.81
C ARG A 205 -35.47 49.95 8.06
N THR A 206 -36.65 49.60 8.56
CA THR A 206 -37.90 50.27 8.20
C THR A 206 -37.96 51.62 8.91
N CYS A 207 -37.97 52.72 8.16
CA CYS A 207 -38.30 54.04 8.68
C CYS A 207 -39.80 54.25 8.51
N LYS A 208 -40.55 54.26 9.61
CA LYS A 208 -41.96 54.65 9.67
C LYS A 208 -42.00 56.15 9.97
N LYS A 209 -42.47 56.97 9.02
CA LYS A 209 -42.76 58.40 9.27
C LYS A 209 -44.27 58.58 9.13
N GLY A 210 -44.90 59.00 10.22
CA GLY A 210 -46.30 59.41 10.24
C GLY A 210 -46.47 60.82 9.69
N ASN A 211 -47.55 61.02 8.94
CA ASN A 211 -48.67 61.91 9.24
C ASN A 211 -49.80 61.62 8.26
#